data_AF-A0A952SNM6-F1
#
_entry.id   AF-A0A952SNM6-F1
#
_cell.length_a   1.000
_cell.length_b   1.000
_cell.length_c   1.000
_cell.angle_alpha   90.00
_cell.angle_beta   90.00
_cell.angle_gamma   90.00
#
_symmetry.space_group_name_H-M   'P 1'
#
loop_
_entity.id
_entity.type
_entity.pdbx_description
1 polymer ?
#
loop_
_entity_poly.entity_id
_entity_poly.type
_entity_poly.pdbx_seq_one_letter_code
_entity_poly.pdbx_strand_id
1 'polypeptide(L)'
;MNGVKPWQLAVIVLGLLGGTGLLVWNAMGKSSKVQTIDEMSFVDVLDGSMYVVNLRGRRGIGVPARNPDTGEYTLMPVFQDGNEWVIPDYYRPALKTIDTQSAEIVNPASGQVRPAAGKPRAYPTPKSK
;
A
#
# COMPACT_ATOMS: atom_id res chain seq x y z
N MET A 1 32.58 2.62 51.81
CA MET A 1 31.98 2.05 50.60
C MET A 1 30.48 2.31 50.68
N ASN A 2 29.97 3.25 49.88
CA ASN A 2 28.56 3.67 49.97
C ASN A 2 27.69 2.61 49.29
N GLY A 3 27.06 1.76 50.10
CA GLY A 3 26.13 0.74 49.63
C GLY A 3 24.93 1.37 48.93
N VAL A 4 24.55 0.81 47.78
CA VAL A 4 23.36 1.21 47.02
C VAL A 4 22.14 1.13 47.94
N LYS A 5 21.33 2.19 47.98
CA LYS A 5 20.17 2.24 48.87
C LYS A 5 19.09 1.26 48.39
N PRO A 6 18.42 0.49 49.27
CA PRO A 6 17.43 -0.53 48.88
C PRO A 6 16.31 -0.02 47.95
N TRP A 7 15.90 1.25 48.12
CA TRP A 7 14.88 1.85 47.26
C TRP A 7 15.36 2.07 45.82
N GLN A 8 16.66 2.30 45.60
CA GLN A 8 17.24 2.46 44.27
C GLN A 8 17.21 1.13 43.51
N LEU A 9 17.45 0.01 44.20
CA LEU A 9 17.28 -1.33 43.64
C LEU A 9 15.83 -1.59 43.22
N ALA A 10 14.85 -1.19 44.04
CA ALA A 10 13.44 -1.35 43.71
C ALA A 10 13.04 -0.60 42.43
N VAL A 11 13.50 0.65 42.26
CA VAL A 11 13.22 1.46 41.07
C VAL A 11 13.88 0.88 39.82
N ILE A 12 15.11 0.36 39.94
CA ILE A 12 15.82 -0.29 38.82
C ILE A 12 15.07 -1.55 38.37
N VAL A 13 14.61 -2.38 39.31
CA VAL A 13 13.88 -3.61 39.01
C VAL A 13 12.52 -3.31 38.38
N LEU A 14 11.77 -2.32 38.91
CA LEU A 14 10.51 -1.87 38.34
C LEU A 14 10.68 -1.30 36.93
N GLY A 15 11.74 -0.53 36.70
CA GLY A 15 12.07 0.00 35.37
C GLY A 15 12.41 -1.09 34.36
N LEU A 16 13.15 -2.12 34.78
CA LEU A 16 13.48 -3.28 33.95
C LEU A 16 12.25 -4.11 33.61
N LEU A 17 11.38 -4.39 34.59
CA LEU A 17 10.14 -5.15 34.37
C LEU A 17 9.14 -4.36 33.51
N GLY A 18 9.00 -3.06 33.74
CA GLY A 18 8.17 -2.18 32.92
C GLY A 18 8.68 -2.07 31.50
N GLY A 19 9.99 -1.86 31.32
CA GLY A 19 10.62 -1.73 30.01
C GLY A 19 10.54 -3.02 29.19
N THR A 20 10.82 -4.17 29.80
CA THR A 20 10.71 -5.48 29.14
C THR A 20 9.26 -5.84 28.80
N GLY A 21 8.31 -5.55 29.69
CA GLY A 21 6.88 -5.74 29.41
C GLY A 21 6.40 -4.88 28.23
N LEU A 22 6.85 -3.62 28.14
CA LEU A 22 6.48 -2.71 27.06
C LEU A 22 7.09 -3.15 25.71
N LEU A 23 8.32 -3.68 25.72
CA LEU A 23 8.97 -4.23 24.53
C LEU A 23 8.25 -5.48 24.02
N VAL A 24 7.88 -6.40 24.91
CA VAL A 24 7.11 -7.61 24.55
C VAL A 24 5.73 -7.23 24.02
N TRP A 25 5.04 -6.27 24.65
CA TRP A 25 3.74 -5.78 24.18
C TRP A 25 3.84 -5.12 22.79
N ASN A 26 4.87 -4.33 22.53
CA ASN A 26 5.09 -3.68 21.23
C ASN A 26 5.48 -4.71 20.14
N ALA A 27 6.28 -5.72 20.50
CA ALA A 27 6.67 -6.80 19.60
C ALA A 27 5.50 -7.74 19.27
N MET A 28 4.63 -8.05 20.26
CA MET A 28 3.46 -8.90 20.06
C MET A 28 2.29 -8.16 19.40
N GLY A 29 2.13 -6.86 19.64
CA GLY A 29 1.10 -6.02 19.03
C GLY A 29 1.33 -5.74 17.54
N LYS A 30 2.55 -5.95 17.04
CA LYS A 30 2.91 -5.88 15.61
C LYS A 30 3.07 -7.28 15.01
N SER A 31 2.11 -8.15 15.25
CA SER A 31 1.89 -9.29 14.35
C SER A 31 1.22 -8.77 13.07
N SER A 32 1.94 -7.95 12.31
CA SER A 32 1.62 -7.70 10.92
C SER A 32 1.86 -9.03 10.23
N LYS A 33 0.83 -9.88 10.17
CA LYS A 33 0.72 -10.81 9.05
C LYS A 33 1.06 -9.97 7.83
N VAL A 34 2.21 -10.23 7.23
CA VAL A 34 2.51 -9.74 5.89
C VAL A 34 1.39 -10.37 5.06
N GLN A 35 0.29 -9.63 4.90
CA GLN A 35 -0.79 -10.03 4.04
C GLN A 35 -0.13 -10.10 2.69
N THR A 36 0.12 -11.33 2.24
CA THR A 36 0.51 -11.56 0.87
C THR A 36 -0.61 -10.94 0.06
N ILE A 37 -0.30 -9.84 -0.63
CA ILE A 37 -1.24 -9.13 -1.47
C ILE A 37 -1.49 -10.08 -2.64
N ASP A 38 -2.48 -10.97 -2.48
CA ASP A 38 -2.90 -11.92 -3.51
C ASP A 38 -3.57 -11.20 -4.68
N GLU A 39 -4.10 -10.01 -4.41
CA GLU A 39 -4.81 -9.17 -5.36
C GLU A 39 -4.42 -7.71 -5.19
N MET A 40 -4.16 -7.02 -6.29
CA MET A 40 -3.82 -5.59 -6.31
C MET A 40 -4.81 -4.83 -7.18
N SER A 41 -5.32 -3.73 -6.65
CA SER A 41 -6.22 -2.83 -7.37
C SER A 41 -5.43 -1.87 -8.25
N PHE A 42 -5.94 -1.64 -9.45
CA PHE A 42 -5.44 -0.68 -10.43
C PHE A 42 -6.59 0.23 -10.86
N VAL A 43 -6.27 1.47 -11.21
CA VAL A 43 -7.18 2.41 -11.84
C VAL A 43 -6.61 2.79 -13.21
N ASP A 44 -7.47 2.90 -14.22
CA ASP A 44 -7.11 3.63 -15.42
C ASP A 44 -7.21 5.13 -15.15
N VAL A 45 -6.08 5.82 -15.31
CA VAL A 45 -5.99 7.26 -15.06
C VAL A 45 -6.68 8.12 -16.11
N LEU A 46 -7.14 7.54 -17.22
CA LEU A 46 -7.87 8.25 -18.29
C LEU A 46 -9.39 8.28 -18.06
N ASP A 47 -9.99 7.21 -17.55
CA ASP A 47 -11.44 7.08 -17.40
C ASP A 47 -11.90 6.72 -15.98
N GLY A 48 -10.98 6.42 -15.06
CA GLY A 48 -11.26 6.04 -13.68
C GLY A 48 -11.70 4.59 -13.50
N SER A 49 -11.67 3.77 -14.55
CA SER A 49 -12.06 2.35 -14.48
C SER A 49 -11.14 1.56 -13.55
N MET A 50 -11.75 0.78 -12.65
CA MET A 50 -11.02 -0.05 -11.69
C MET A 50 -10.79 -1.47 -12.20
N TYR A 51 -9.58 -1.99 -11.95
CA TYR A 51 -9.18 -3.35 -12.26
C TYR A 51 -8.58 -4.03 -11.03
N VAL A 52 -8.78 -5.33 -10.89
CA VAL A 52 -8.16 -6.15 -9.84
C VAL A 52 -7.26 -7.17 -10.52
N VAL A 53 -6.00 -7.19 -10.14
CA VAL A 53 -5.01 -8.13 -10.65
C VAL A 53 -4.68 -9.17 -9.60
N ASN A 54 -4.89 -10.45 -9.93
CA ASN A 54 -4.39 -11.54 -9.11
C ASN A 54 -2.87 -11.69 -9.29
N LEU A 55 -2.14 -11.52 -8.19
CA LEU A 55 -0.68 -11.58 -8.13
C LEU A 55 -0.16 -13.00 -7.83
N ARG A 56 -1.02 -13.97 -7.49
CA ARG A 56 -0.58 -15.34 -7.22
C ARG A 56 0.13 -15.93 -8.43
N GLY A 57 1.35 -16.40 -8.21
CA GLY A 57 2.18 -17.00 -9.25
C GLY A 57 2.79 -16.01 -10.26
N ARG A 58 2.63 -14.69 -10.05
CA ARG A 58 3.26 -13.67 -10.91
C ARG A 58 4.58 -13.19 -10.28
N ARG A 59 5.62 -13.05 -11.11
CA ARG A 59 6.94 -12.51 -10.70
C ARG A 59 6.97 -10.98 -10.59
N GLY A 60 5.96 -10.30 -11.11
CA GLY A 60 5.85 -8.85 -11.06
C GLY A 60 4.84 -8.31 -12.07
N ILE A 61 4.46 -7.05 -11.91
CA ILE A 61 3.68 -6.26 -12.86
C ILE A 61 4.45 -4.98 -13.13
N GLY A 62 4.65 -4.66 -14.40
CA GLY A 62 5.20 -3.36 -14.80
C GLY A 62 4.18 -2.27 -14.53
N VAL A 63 4.63 -1.13 -14.01
CA VAL A 63 3.81 0.06 -13.76
C VAL A 63 4.40 1.23 -14.55
N PRO A 64 3.60 1.94 -15.37
CA PRO A 64 2.18 1.71 -15.61
C PRO A 64 1.92 0.37 -16.33
N ALA A 65 0.78 -0.25 -16.01
CA ALA A 65 0.35 -1.49 -16.63
C ALA A 65 -0.52 -1.20 -17.87
N ARG A 66 -0.59 -2.18 -18.78
CA ARG A 66 -1.36 -2.05 -20.01
C ARG A 66 -2.85 -2.22 -19.75
N ASN A 67 -3.70 -1.26 -20.11
CA ASN A 67 -5.15 -1.39 -20.09
C ASN A 67 -5.56 -2.50 -21.09
N PRO A 68 -6.36 -3.50 -20.67
CA PRO A 68 -6.76 -4.60 -21.54
C PRO A 68 -7.75 -4.21 -22.66
N ASP A 69 -8.52 -3.13 -22.46
CA ASP A 69 -9.53 -2.64 -23.40
C ASP A 69 -8.89 -1.75 -24.49
N THR A 70 -8.02 -0.82 -24.09
CA THR A 70 -7.39 0.14 -25.02
C THR A 70 -6.02 -0.29 -25.51
N GLY A 71 -5.30 -1.12 -24.74
CA GLY A 71 -3.93 -1.50 -25.03
C GLY A 71 -2.88 -0.44 -24.68
N GLU A 72 -3.26 0.66 -24.04
CA GLU A 72 -2.36 1.74 -23.61
C GLU A 72 -1.80 1.50 -22.21
N TYR A 73 -0.67 2.11 -21.87
CA TYR A 73 -0.05 1.98 -20.54
C TYR A 73 -0.61 3.02 -19.56
N THR A 74 -1.86 2.85 -19.16
CA THR A 74 -2.61 3.83 -18.36
C THR A 74 -3.02 3.31 -16.99
N LEU A 75 -2.79 2.01 -16.70
CA LEU A 75 -3.21 1.43 -15.42
C LEU A 75 -2.18 1.70 -14.33
N MET A 76 -2.63 2.36 -13.27
CA MET A 76 -1.83 2.69 -12.11
C MET A 76 -2.33 1.96 -10.87
N PRO A 77 -1.44 1.40 -10.04
CA PRO A 77 -1.83 0.74 -8.81
C PRO A 77 -2.38 1.75 -7.80
N VAL A 78 -3.47 1.36 -7.14
CA VAL A 78 -4.15 2.19 -6.13
C VAL A 78 -4.33 1.40 -4.85
N PHE A 79 -4.23 2.12 -3.74
CA PHE A 79 -4.42 1.59 -2.40
C PHE A 79 -5.54 2.36 -1.74
N GLN A 80 -6.32 1.66 -0.92
CA GLN A 80 -7.35 2.29 -0.12
C GLN A 80 -6.72 2.81 1.17
N ASP A 81 -6.71 4.13 1.32
CA ASP A 81 -6.32 4.82 2.55
C ASP A 81 -7.58 5.38 3.23
N GLY A 82 -8.12 4.61 4.18
CA GLY A 82 -9.43 4.87 4.77
C GLY A 82 -10.56 4.77 3.74
N ASN A 83 -11.13 5.92 3.37
CA ASN A 83 -12.20 6.02 2.37
C ASN A 83 -11.72 6.56 1.02
N GLU A 84 -10.44 6.87 0.88
CA GLU A 84 -9.87 7.45 -0.33
C GLU A 84 -9.03 6.41 -1.07
N TRP A 85 -9.03 6.51 -2.41
CA TRP A 85 -8.11 5.75 -3.25
C TRP A 85 -6.91 6.61 -3.57
N VAL A 86 -5.72 6.08 -3.36
CA VAL A 86 -4.47 6.82 -3.50
C VAL A 86 -3.47 6.02 -4.31
N ILE A 87 -2.82 6.68 -5.26
CA ILE A 87 -1.62 6.20 -5.96
C ILE A 87 -0.43 6.50 -5.06
N PRO A 88 0.31 5.48 -4.60
CA PRO A 88 1.46 5.68 -3.72
C PRO A 88 2.53 6.59 -4.32
N ASP A 89 3.24 7.27 -3.43
CA ASP A 89 4.25 8.25 -3.76
C ASP A 89 5.31 7.76 -4.76
N TYR A 90 5.73 6.51 -4.62
CA TYR A 90 6.74 5.88 -5.46
C TYR A 90 6.25 5.59 -6.89
N TYR A 91 4.94 5.58 -7.13
CA TYR A 91 4.34 5.43 -8.45
C TYR A 91 3.95 6.77 -9.10
N ARG A 92 3.85 7.88 -8.34
CA ARG A 92 3.51 9.20 -8.88
C ARG A 92 4.42 9.68 -10.01
N PRO A 93 5.74 9.41 -10.05
CA PRO A 93 6.58 9.80 -11.20
C PRO A 93 6.11 9.20 -12.52
N ALA A 94 5.53 8.00 -12.51
CA ALA A 94 5.00 7.36 -13.72
C ALA A 94 3.76 8.09 -14.29
N LEU A 95 3.02 8.83 -13.46
CA LEU A 95 1.92 9.67 -13.95
C LEU A 95 2.40 10.73 -14.94
N LYS A 96 3.65 11.21 -14.82
CA LYS A 96 4.24 12.18 -15.76
C LYS A 96 4.47 11.60 -17.15
N THR A 97 4.49 10.26 -17.27
CA THR A 97 4.66 9.57 -18.55
C THR A 97 3.34 9.32 -19.27
N ILE A 98 2.21 9.58 -18.60
CA ILE A 98 0.87 9.43 -19.13
C ILE A 98 0.30 10.84 -19.31
N ASP A 99 -0.27 11.12 -20.48
CA ASP A 99 -1.00 12.38 -20.68
C ASP A 99 -2.34 12.30 -19.95
N THR A 100 -2.32 12.52 -18.63
CA THR A 100 -3.52 12.54 -17.79
C THR A 100 -4.23 13.85 -18.00
N GLN A 101 -5.09 13.92 -19.02
CA GLN A 101 -5.81 15.16 -19.37
C GLN A 101 -6.87 15.56 -18.33
N SER A 102 -7.26 14.64 -17.44
CA SER A 102 -8.32 14.86 -16.44
C SER A 102 -7.80 14.83 -15.01
N ALA A 103 -7.51 16.02 -14.46
CA ALA A 103 -7.27 16.22 -13.03
C ALA A 103 -8.49 15.86 -12.14
N GLU A 104 -9.65 15.62 -12.77
CA GLU A 104 -10.87 15.17 -12.12
C GLU A 104 -10.77 13.71 -11.65
N ILE A 105 -9.99 12.87 -12.34
CA ILE A 105 -9.86 11.43 -12.05
C ILE A 105 -8.67 11.18 -11.13
N VAL A 106 -7.53 11.82 -11.43
CA VAL A 106 -6.31 11.70 -10.64
C VAL A 106 -5.76 13.08 -10.34
N ASN A 107 -5.49 13.34 -9.07
CA ASN A 107 -4.67 14.48 -8.67
C ASN A 107 -3.19 14.08 -8.72
N PRO A 108 -2.39 14.57 -9.68
CA PRO A 108 -1.00 14.14 -9.84
C PRO A 108 -0.09 14.61 -8.68
N ALA A 109 -0.49 15.64 -7.93
CA ALA A 109 0.27 16.13 -6.78
C ALA A 109 0.01 15.28 -5.52
N SER A 110 -1.25 15.01 -5.18
CA SER A 110 -1.59 14.22 -3.99
C SER A 110 -1.63 12.70 -4.23
N GLY A 111 -1.75 12.26 -5.48
CA GLY A 111 -2.00 10.86 -5.83
C GLY A 111 -3.44 10.42 -5.58
N GLN A 112 -4.32 11.31 -5.11
CA GLN A 112 -5.73 10.98 -4.88
C GLN A 112 -6.42 10.62 -6.20
N VAL A 113 -7.26 9.59 -6.14
CA VAL A 113 -8.00 9.04 -7.27
C VAL A 113 -9.48 9.09 -6.96
N ARG A 114 -10.27 9.49 -7.96
CA ARG A 114 -11.72 9.35 -7.97
C ARG A 114 -12.09 8.26 -8.98
N PRO A 115 -12.31 7.02 -8.52
CA PRO A 115 -12.69 5.95 -9.42
C PRO A 115 -14.05 6.21 -10.04
N ALA A 116 -14.24 5.76 -11.27
CA ALA A 116 -15.56 5.73 -11.90
C ALA A 116 -16.50 4.83 -11.08
N ALA A 117 -17.78 5.19 -11.04
CA ALA A 117 -18.79 4.39 -10.36
C ALA A 117 -18.92 3.02 -11.05
N GLY A 118 -18.64 1.93 -10.33
CA GLY A 118 -18.73 0.58 -10.87
C GLY A 118 -18.05 -0.47 -10.02
N LYS A 119 -18.27 -1.75 -10.36
CA LYS A 119 -17.51 -2.86 -9.76
C LYS A 119 -16.14 -2.96 -10.45
N PRO A 120 -15.04 -3.17 -9.70
CA PRO A 120 -13.75 -3.44 -10.29
C PRO A 120 -13.78 -4.66 -11.22
N ARG A 121 -13.08 -4.56 -12.37
CA ARG A 121 -13.02 -5.63 -13.37
C ARG A 121 -11.81 -6.52 -13.14
N ALA A 122 -11.88 -7.80 -13.51
CA ALA A 122 -10.70 -8.67 -13.44
C ALA A 122 -9.69 -8.29 -14.54
N TYR A 123 -8.43 -8.08 -14.16
CA TYR A 123 -7.36 -7.88 -15.12
C TYR A 123 -6.98 -9.20 -15.78
N PRO A 124 -6.95 -9.29 -17.12
CA PRO A 124 -6.69 -10.55 -17.80
C PRO A 124 -5.30 -11.08 -17.43
N THR A 125 -5.23 -12.39 -17.21
CA THR A 125 -3.96 -13.08 -17.01
C THR A 125 -3.26 -13.17 -18.36
N PRO A 126 -1.99 -12.73 -18.50
CA PRO A 126 -1.26 -13.00 -19.72
C PRO A 126 -1.20 -14.51 -19.92
N LYS A 127 -1.76 -15.01 -21.02
CA LYS A 127 -1.66 -16.43 -21.38
C LYS A 127 -0.17 -16.72 -21.61
N SER A 128 0.43 -17.59 -20.80
CA SER A 128 1.75 -18.13 -21.10
C SER A 128 1.68 -18.81 -22.46
N LYS A 129 2.41 -18.30 -23.44
CA LYS A 129 2.68 -19.01 -24.69
C LYS A 129 3.76 -20.05 -24.46
#